data_AF-K1TQE7-F1
#
_entry.id   AF-K1TQE7-F1
#
_cell.length_a   1.000
_cell.length_b   1.000
_cell.length_c   1.000
_cell.angle_alpha   90.00
_cell.angle_beta   90.00
_cell.angle_gamma   90.00
#
_symmetry.space_group_name_H-M   'P 1'
#
loop_
_entity.id
_entity.type
_entity.pdbx_description
1 polymer ?
#
loop_
_entity_poly.entity_id
_entity_poly.type
_entity_poly.pdbx_seq_one_letter_code
_entity_poly.pdbx_strand_id
1 'polypeptide(L)' 'PGKAHDGANGFPGGTIAYRRANGWASITNFGEEPITLPQGEVLLTSGPLTDDGKLPQDTSAWLKLAD' A
#
# COMPACT_ATOMS: atom_id res chain seq x y z
N PRO A 1 -11.94 -1.64 5.61
CA PRO A 1 -11.15 -2.32 6.66
C PRO A 1 -11.12 -3.83 6.43
N GLY A 2 -9.96 -4.47 6.59
CA GLY A 2 -9.84 -5.93 6.63
C GLY A 2 -10.60 -6.50 7.83
N LYS A 3 -11.04 -7.76 7.74
CA LYS A 3 -11.68 -8.46 8.86
C LYS A 3 -10.68 -9.17 9.78
N ALA A 4 -9.45 -9.40 9.30
CA ALA A 4 -8.37 -10.00 10.06
C ALA A 4 -7.75 -8.99 11.04
N HIS A 5 -7.26 -9.48 12.19
CA HIS A 5 -6.60 -8.69 13.23
C HIS A 5 -5.08 -8.64 13.00
N ASP A 6 -4.70 -8.21 11.81
CA ASP A 6 -3.35 -8.24 11.25
C ASP A 6 -2.70 -6.85 11.19
N GLY A 7 -3.39 -5.82 11.70
CA GLY A 7 -2.82 -4.49 11.84
C GLY A 7 -1.63 -4.48 12.79
N ALA A 8 -0.81 -3.42 12.72
CA ALA A 8 0.47 -3.29 13.43
C ALA A 8 0.45 -3.53 14.96
N ASN A 9 -0.71 -3.53 15.59
CA ASN A 9 -0.93 -3.77 17.02
C ASN A 9 -2.05 -4.78 17.31
N GLY A 10 -2.40 -5.64 16.35
CA GLY A 10 -3.46 -6.65 16.49
C GLY A 10 -4.89 -6.11 16.38
N PHE A 11 -5.07 -4.86 15.94
CA PHE A 11 -6.37 -4.35 15.51
C PHE A 11 -6.71 -4.84 14.09
N PRO A 12 -7.99 -4.72 13.67
CA PRO A 12 -8.35 -4.98 12.28
C PRO A 12 -7.48 -4.18 11.32
N GLY A 13 -6.72 -4.85 10.46
CA GLY A 13 -5.83 -4.20 9.52
C GLY A 13 -6.51 -3.81 8.21
N GLY A 14 -5.70 -3.69 7.17
CA GLY A 14 -6.11 -3.30 5.83
C GLY A 14 -5.31 -2.11 5.27
N THR A 15 -5.75 -1.59 4.15
CA THR A 15 -5.02 -0.56 3.41
C THR A 15 -5.46 0.84 3.80
N ILE A 16 -4.48 1.71 3.99
CA ILE A 16 -4.68 3.16 4.03
C ILE A 16 -4.03 3.77 2.80
N ALA A 17 -4.75 4.65 2.11
CA ALA A 17 -4.28 5.33 0.90
C ALA A 17 -4.68 6.80 0.91
N TYR A 18 -3.72 7.69 0.70
CA TYR A 18 -3.95 9.13 0.62
C TYR A 18 -3.43 9.66 -0.72
N ARG A 19 -4.30 10.34 -1.47
CA ARG A 19 -3.89 11.17 -2.61
C ARG A 19 -3.46 12.53 -2.09
N ARG A 20 -2.34 13.03 -2.61
CA ARG A 20 -1.77 14.35 -2.34
C ARG A 20 -1.90 15.22 -3.59
N ALA A 21 -1.64 16.52 -3.43
CA ALA A 21 -1.55 17.44 -4.55
C ALA A 21 -0.55 16.92 -5.61
N ASN A 22 -0.75 17.36 -6.85
CA ASN A 22 0.12 17.03 -7.99
C ASN A 22 0.16 15.54 -8.35
N GLY A 23 -0.91 14.77 -8.11
CA GLY A 23 -1.00 13.37 -8.53
C GLY A 23 -0.16 12.39 -7.72
N TRP A 24 0.30 12.76 -6.54
CA TRP A 24 1.05 11.84 -5.68
C TRP A 24 0.09 10.99 -4.82
N ALA A 25 0.51 9.77 -4.49
CA ALA A 25 -0.17 8.92 -3.53
C ALA A 25 0.81 8.30 -2.54
N SER A 26 0.36 8.14 -1.30
CA SER A 26 1.04 7.33 -0.27
C SER A 26 0.07 6.25 0.18
N ILE A 27 0.51 5.00 0.10
CA ILE A 27 -0.29 3.81 0.39
C ILE A 27 0.49 2.94 1.36
N THR A 28 -0.18 2.47 2.42
CA THR A 28 0.36 1.49 3.36
C THR A 28 -0.60 0.32 3.47
N ASN A 29 -0.08 -0.90 3.31
CA ASN A 29 -0.85 -2.12 3.52
C ASN A 29 -0.55 -2.67 4.92
N PHE A 30 -1.52 -2.59 5.84
CA PHE A 30 -1.47 -3.27 7.13
C PHE A 30 -2.22 -4.61 7.12
N GLY A 31 -2.77 -5.01 5.97
CA GLY A 31 -3.44 -6.29 5.82
C GLY A 31 -2.46 -7.39 5.41
N GLU A 32 -2.77 -8.64 5.77
CA GLU A 32 -2.03 -9.86 5.45
C GLU A 32 -1.92 -10.07 3.93
N GLU A 33 -3.01 -9.82 3.21
CA GLU A 33 -3.08 -10.03 1.77
C GLU A 33 -2.37 -8.91 0.99
N PRO A 34 -1.46 -9.25 0.05
CA PRO A 34 -0.86 -8.27 -0.85
C PRO A 34 -1.91 -7.55 -1.70
N ILE A 35 -1.75 -6.24 -1.88
CA ILE A 35 -2.69 -5.42 -2.64
C ILE A 35 -2.12 -4.95 -3.97
N THR A 36 -2.99 -4.83 -4.97
CA THR A 36 -2.65 -4.19 -6.24
C THR A 36 -2.49 -2.69 -6.03
N LEU A 37 -1.35 -2.15 -6.47
CA LEU A 37 -1.13 -0.70 -6.51
C LEU A 37 -1.93 -0.07 -7.67
N PRO A 38 -2.42 1.17 -7.52
CA PRO A 38 -3.05 1.89 -8.61
C PRO A 38 -2.05 2.13 -9.76
N GLN A 39 -2.56 2.38 -10.97
CA GLN A 39 -1.70 2.70 -12.11
C GLN A 39 -0.89 3.98 -11.84
N GLY A 40 0.39 3.90 -12.15
CA GLY A 40 1.35 4.97 -11.92
C GLY A 40 2.78 4.45 -11.83
N GLU A 41 3.69 5.36 -11.53
CA GLU A 41 5.09 5.07 -11.28
C GLU A 41 5.32 4.92 -9.79
N VAL A 42 5.90 3.79 -9.37
CA VAL A 42 6.35 3.58 -7.99
C VAL A 42 7.69 4.30 -7.82
N LEU A 43 7.72 5.27 -6.91
CA LEU A 43 8.90 6.11 -6.66
C LEU A 43 9.75 5.59 -5.49
N LEU A 44 9.07 5.04 -4.48
CA LEU A 44 9.71 4.52 -3.27
C LEU A 44 8.84 3.46 -2.62
N THR A 45 9.48 2.41 -2.13
CA THR A 45 8.86 1.41 -1.26
C THR A 45 9.71 1.23 -0.01
N SER A 46 9.05 0.96 1.13
CA SER A 46 9.75 0.66 2.39
C SER A 46 10.30 -0.76 2.46
N GLY A 47 9.93 -1.61 1.50
CA GLY A 47 10.32 -3.01 1.36
C GLY A 47 10.12 -3.48 -0.08
N PRO A 48 10.54 -4.71 -0.43
CA PRO A 48 10.34 -5.27 -1.76
C PRO A 48 8.84 -5.43 -2.06
N LEU A 49 8.47 -5.23 -3.32
CA LEU A 49 7.18 -5.67 -3.84
C LEU A 49 7.20 -7.20 -4.00
N THR A 50 6.02 -7.80 -4.10
CA THR A 50 5.90 -9.20 -4.54
C THR A 50 6.40 -9.35 -5.98
N ASP A 51 6.70 -10.58 -6.41
CA ASP A 51 7.16 -10.86 -7.77
C ASP A 51 6.17 -10.39 -8.87
N ASP A 52 4.87 -10.35 -8.55
CA ASP A 52 3.80 -9.83 -9.42
C ASP A 52 3.51 -8.33 -9.23
N GLY A 53 4.34 -7.61 -8.47
CA GLY A 53 4.30 -6.15 -8.32
C GLY A 53 3.26 -5.62 -7.33
N LYS A 54 2.74 -6.45 -6.43
CA LYS A 54 1.80 -6.04 -5.37
C LYS A 54 2.53 -5.53 -4.14
N LEU A 55 1.83 -4.71 -3.35
CA LEU A 55 2.32 -4.19 -2.07
C LEU A 55 2.03 -5.22 -0.96
N PRO A 56 3.05 -5.89 -0.39
CA PRO A 56 2.84 -6.87 0.66
C PRO A 56 2.45 -6.21 1.99
N GLN A 57 2.14 -7.04 2.99
CA GLN A 57 1.87 -6.60 4.36
C GLN A 57 3.02 -5.74 4.92
N ASP A 58 2.66 -4.83 5.83
CA ASP A 58 3.54 -3.92 6.56
C ASP A 58 4.50 -3.10 5.67
N THR A 59 4.07 -2.86 4.43
CA THR A 59 4.86 -2.13 3.44
C THR A 59 4.13 -0.87 2.99
N SER A 60 4.89 0.21 2.84
CA SER A 60 4.42 1.48 2.32
C SER A 60 5.01 1.75 0.94
N ALA A 61 4.21 2.32 0.05
CA ALA A 61 4.60 2.76 -1.28
C ALA A 61 4.24 4.23 -1.50
N TRP A 62 5.11 4.93 -2.22
CA TRP A 62 4.87 6.25 -2.76
C TRP A 62 4.84 6.18 -4.27
N LEU A 63 3.78 6.74 -4.85
CA LEU A 63 3.55 6.69 -6.28
C LEU A 63 3.28 8.07 -6.86
N LYS A 64 3.69 8.24 -8.11
CA LYS A 64 3.12 9.22 -9.03
C LYS A 64 1.99 8.53 -9.79
N LEU A 65 0.75 8.89 -9.49
CA LEU A 65 -0.43 8.35 -10.16
C LEU A 65 -0.41 8.73 -11.65
N ALA A 66 -0.85 7.81 -12.50
CA ALA A 66 -1.26 8.16 -13.86
C ALA A 66 -2.51 9.05 -13.79
N ASP A 67 -2.58 10.05 -14.68
CA ASP A 67 -3.75 10.93 -14.81
C ASP A 67 -4.97 10.20 -15.38
#